data_AF-A0A561PTK2-F1
#
_entry.id   AF-A0A561PTK2-F1
#
_cell.length_a   1.000
_cell.length_b   1.000
_cell.length_c   1.000
_cell.angle_alpha   90.00
_cell.angle_beta   90.00
_cell.angle_gamma   90.00
#
_symmetry.space_group_name_H-M   'P 1'
#
loop_
_entity.id
_entity.type
_entity.pdbx_description
1 polymer ?
#
loop_
_entity_poly.entity_id
_entity_poly.type
_entity_poly.pdbx_seq_one_letter_code
_entity_poly.pdbx_strand_id
1 'polypeptide(L)'
;MKMSHYLRQGKSENYQDAEAKGLLKAGEVAALLSKRFNTKIAAKELEVFASEWHHAGVFKRAASGKLGGRRVYFFSATDIDQISLEKIQANRVTAASKPAPDTRVVQGWYPQFFRMTDPVTHKTFSKPFIGIYKGRADKAPKGFTPLDDKAFAAAEIQRGKALRPGEVPVF
;
A
#
# COMPACT_ATOMS: atom_id res chain seq x y z
N MET A 1 -7.53 -16.35 29.08
CA MET A 1 -8.61 -16.40 28.07
C MET A 1 -8.73 -15.07 27.33
N LYS A 2 -7.94 -14.80 26.29
CA LYS A 2 -8.03 -13.51 25.57
C LYS A 2 -7.93 -13.67 24.04
N MET A 3 -6.94 -14.42 23.55
CA MET A 3 -6.60 -14.47 22.12
C MET A 3 -7.64 -15.12 21.19
N SER A 4 -8.36 -16.15 21.66
CA SER A 4 -9.36 -16.88 20.86
C SER A 4 -10.66 -16.08 20.62
N HIS A 5 -10.98 -15.11 21.49
CA HIS A 5 -12.16 -14.26 21.33
C HIS A 5 -11.92 -13.12 20.32
N TYR A 6 -10.68 -12.60 20.26
CA TYR A 6 -10.27 -11.53 19.35
C TYR A 6 -10.42 -11.92 17.87
N LEU A 7 -10.06 -13.17 17.53
CA LEU A 7 -10.21 -13.71 16.18
C LEU A 7 -11.68 -13.86 15.77
N ARG A 8 -12.58 -14.25 16.69
CA ARG A 8 -14.01 -14.41 16.41
C ARG A 8 -14.73 -13.08 16.13
N GLN A 9 -14.30 -12.00 16.78
CA GLN A 9 -14.87 -10.66 16.55
C GLN A 9 -14.22 -9.93 15.37
N GLY A 10 -13.18 -10.51 14.75
CA GLY A 10 -12.45 -9.86 13.67
C GLY A 10 -11.83 -8.53 14.09
N LYS A 11 -11.32 -8.41 15.32
CA LYS A 11 -10.64 -7.21 15.82
C LYS A 11 -9.26 -7.61 16.33
N SER A 12 -8.23 -6.80 16.08
CA SER A 12 -6.93 -7.00 16.73
C SER A 12 -7.02 -6.65 18.21
N GLU A 13 -6.16 -7.22 19.05
CA GLU A 13 -6.07 -6.88 20.48
C GLU A 13 -5.93 -5.36 20.68
N ASN A 14 -4.99 -4.75 19.97
CA ASN A 14 -4.79 -3.30 20.01
C ASN A 14 -6.03 -2.49 19.57
N TYR A 15 -6.92 -3.04 18.73
CA TYR A 15 -8.14 -2.36 18.33
C TYR A 15 -9.12 -2.30 19.50
N GLN A 16 -9.22 -3.39 20.26
CA GLN A 16 -10.08 -3.44 21.45
C GLN A 16 -9.51 -2.59 22.57
N ASP A 17 -8.19 -2.58 22.72
CA ASP A 17 -7.52 -1.69 23.67
C ASP A 17 -7.73 -0.21 23.32
N ALA A 18 -7.71 0.15 22.04
CA ALA A 18 -8.02 1.51 21.59
C ALA A 18 -9.46 1.92 21.94
N GLU A 19 -10.42 1.02 21.76
CA GLU A 19 -11.82 1.24 22.19
C GLU A 19 -11.91 1.36 23.73
N ALA A 20 -11.19 0.51 24.48
CA ALA A 20 -11.17 0.55 25.94
C ALA A 20 -10.52 1.83 26.50
N LYS A 21 -9.55 2.40 25.77
CA LYS A 21 -8.94 3.72 26.08
C LYS A 21 -9.84 4.91 25.74
N GLY A 22 -11.01 4.67 25.15
CA GLY A 22 -11.94 5.73 24.75
C GLY A 22 -11.49 6.54 23.54
N LEU A 23 -10.61 6.00 22.70
CA LEU A 23 -10.18 6.67 21.48
C LEU A 23 -11.31 6.66 20.44
N LEU A 24 -11.51 7.79 19.77
CA LEU A 24 -12.55 7.95 18.77
C LEU A 24 -12.06 7.53 17.38
N LYS A 25 -12.92 6.93 16.58
CA LYS A 25 -12.58 6.50 15.22
C LYS A 25 -12.59 7.69 14.26
N ALA A 26 -11.77 7.63 13.21
CA ALA A 26 -11.71 8.67 12.18
C ALA A 26 -13.08 9.11 11.62
N GLY A 27 -14.04 8.19 11.50
CA GLY A 27 -15.40 8.51 11.05
C GLY A 27 -16.20 9.34 12.05
N GLU A 28 -16.05 9.04 13.34
CA GLU A 28 -16.71 9.77 14.44
C GLU A 28 -16.09 11.17 14.59
N VAL A 29 -14.76 11.25 14.52
CA VAL A 29 -14.04 12.53 14.54
C VAL A 29 -14.39 13.38 13.31
N ALA A 30 -14.48 12.79 12.13
CA ALA A 30 -14.91 13.50 10.93
C ALA A 30 -16.31 14.09 11.06
N ALA A 31 -17.26 13.35 11.64
CA ALA A 31 -18.60 13.85 11.90
C ALA A 31 -18.60 14.99 12.94
N LEU A 32 -17.81 14.86 14.01
CA LEU A 32 -17.67 15.88 15.05
C LEU A 32 -17.07 17.17 14.49
N LEU A 33 -15.93 17.08 13.79
CA LEU A 33 -15.26 18.24 13.19
C LEU A 33 -16.09 18.86 12.08
N SER A 34 -16.83 18.05 11.31
CA SER A 34 -17.72 18.57 10.27
C SER A 34 -18.82 19.45 10.86
N LYS A 35 -19.36 19.06 12.01
CA LYS A 35 -20.32 19.89 12.77
C LYS A 35 -19.65 21.12 13.37
N ARG A 36 -18.48 20.97 14.00
CA ARG A 36 -17.73 22.07 14.65
C ARG A 36 -17.36 23.19 13.67
N PHE A 37 -16.94 22.83 12.46
CA PHE A 37 -16.48 23.79 11.44
C PHE A 37 -17.51 24.07 10.34
N ASN A 38 -18.73 23.53 10.46
CA ASN A 38 -19.78 23.62 9.46
C ASN A 38 -19.29 23.33 8.02
N THR A 39 -18.39 22.35 7.88
CA THR A 39 -17.71 22.02 6.63
C THR A 39 -17.63 20.52 6.49
N LYS A 40 -17.90 19.97 5.30
CA LYS A 40 -17.77 18.54 5.07
C LYS A 40 -16.30 18.10 5.17
N ILE A 41 -16.01 17.26 6.15
CA ILE A 41 -14.68 16.65 6.38
C ILE A 41 -14.84 15.13 6.25
N ALA A 42 -14.02 14.51 5.41
CA ALA A 42 -13.99 13.05 5.27
C ALA A 42 -12.95 12.42 6.20
N ALA A 43 -13.24 11.22 6.71
CA ALA A 43 -12.33 10.48 7.57
C ALA A 43 -10.92 10.28 6.98
N LYS A 44 -10.83 10.16 5.65
CA LYS A 44 -9.56 10.01 4.92
C LYS A 44 -8.64 11.23 5.05
N GLU A 45 -9.22 12.41 5.22
CA GLU A 45 -8.48 13.67 5.37
C GLU A 45 -7.85 13.80 6.75
N LEU A 46 -8.35 13.02 7.71
CA LEU A 46 -7.90 13.05 9.10
C LEU A 46 -6.82 12.01 9.42
N GLU A 47 -6.55 11.06 8.52
CA GLU A 47 -5.58 9.97 8.75
C GLU A 47 -4.20 10.46 9.19
N VAL A 48 -3.79 11.65 8.73
CA VAL A 48 -2.48 12.26 9.05
C VAL A 48 -2.41 12.76 10.50
N PHE A 49 -3.56 13.04 11.12
CA PHE A 49 -3.66 13.53 12.50
C PHE A 49 -3.98 12.42 13.51
N ALA A 50 -4.03 11.17 13.07
CA ALA A 50 -4.38 10.05 13.93
C ALA A 50 -3.26 9.74 14.93
N SER A 51 -3.63 9.52 16.20
CA SER A 51 -2.69 9.14 17.26
C SER A 51 -2.15 7.73 17.03
N GLU A 52 -3.03 6.82 16.63
CA GLU A 52 -2.68 5.42 16.34
C GLU A 52 -3.61 4.82 15.28
N TRP A 53 -3.18 3.71 14.68
CA TRP A 53 -3.98 2.94 13.74
C TRP A 53 -3.85 1.46 14.02
N HIS A 54 -4.98 0.75 13.91
CA HIS A 54 -5.07 -0.69 14.13
C HIS A 54 -5.86 -1.36 13.01
N HIS A 55 -5.72 -2.68 12.89
CA HIS A 55 -6.48 -3.43 11.89
C HIS A 55 -7.90 -3.76 12.39
N ALA A 56 -8.91 -3.32 11.64
CA ALA A 56 -10.23 -3.92 11.67
C ALA A 56 -10.20 -5.17 10.79
N GLY A 57 -10.38 -6.32 11.42
CA GLY A 57 -10.23 -7.63 10.79
C GLY A 57 -8.84 -8.22 11.00
N VAL A 58 -8.80 -9.48 11.40
CA VAL A 58 -7.57 -10.27 11.47
C VAL A 58 -7.66 -11.36 10.39
N PHE A 59 -7.40 -10.99 9.13
CA PHE A 59 -7.45 -11.94 8.02
C PHE A 59 -6.02 -12.39 7.66
N LYS A 60 -5.83 -13.69 7.50
CA LYS A 60 -4.54 -14.22 7.01
C LYS A 60 -4.36 -13.79 5.56
N ARG A 61 -3.39 -12.92 5.27
CA ARG A 61 -3.07 -12.54 3.88
C ARG A 61 -2.48 -13.73 3.15
N ALA A 62 -3.13 -14.15 2.06
CA ALA A 62 -2.75 -15.30 1.24
C ALA A 62 -1.30 -15.26 0.73
N ALA A 63 -0.72 -14.06 0.58
CA ALA A 63 0.63 -13.87 0.05
C ALA A 63 1.77 -13.91 1.09
N SER A 64 1.49 -13.68 2.37
CA SER A 64 2.54 -13.52 3.40
C SER A 64 2.32 -14.31 4.68
N GLY A 65 1.18 -14.99 4.83
CA GLY A 65 0.80 -15.68 6.07
C GLY A 65 0.59 -14.74 7.26
N LYS A 66 0.82 -13.43 7.11
CA LYS A 66 0.63 -12.42 8.14
C LYS A 66 -0.84 -12.05 8.25
N LEU A 67 -1.27 -11.77 9.47
CA LEU A 67 -2.59 -11.23 9.75
C LEU A 67 -2.66 -9.78 9.26
N GLY A 68 -3.70 -9.41 8.52
CA GLY A 68 -3.90 -8.06 8.03
C GLY A 68 -5.38 -7.78 7.77
N GLY A 69 -5.80 -6.55 8.07
CA GLY A 69 -7.17 -6.07 7.87
C GLY A 69 -7.21 -4.65 7.34
N ARG A 70 -8.40 -4.06 7.23
CA ARG A 70 -8.56 -2.65 6.89
C ARG A 70 -7.96 -1.82 8.03
N ARG A 71 -7.17 -0.80 7.72
CA ARG A 71 -6.67 0.13 8.75
C ARG A 71 -7.82 1.00 9.26
N VAL A 72 -7.91 1.11 10.58
CA VAL A 72 -8.80 2.04 11.27
C VAL A 72 -7.93 2.94 12.12
N TYR A 73 -8.16 4.24 11.98
CA TYR A 73 -7.40 5.28 12.65
C TYR A 73 -8.19 5.78 13.85
N PHE A 74 -7.48 5.97 14.96
CA PHE A 74 -8.00 6.36 16.26
C PHE A 74 -7.38 7.68 16.70
N PHE A 75 -8.16 8.47 17.44
CA PHE A 75 -7.81 9.80 17.87
C PHE A 75 -8.07 9.95 19.36
N SER A 76 -7.10 10.53 20.07
CA SER A 76 -7.30 10.98 21.43
C SER A 76 -8.14 12.26 21.45
N ALA A 77 -8.86 12.51 22.54
CA ALA A 77 -9.62 13.76 22.71
C ALA A 77 -8.71 15.00 22.58
N THR A 78 -7.50 14.93 23.14
CA THR A 78 -6.51 16.01 23.06
C THR A 78 -6.06 16.30 21.64
N ASP A 79 -5.89 15.28 20.80
CA ASP A 79 -5.48 15.48 19.41
C ASP A 79 -6.62 16.09 18.59
N ILE A 80 -7.87 15.71 18.86
CA ILE A 80 -9.05 16.25 18.17
C ILE A 80 -9.15 17.77 18.36
N ASP A 81 -8.89 18.27 19.57
CA ASP A 81 -8.96 19.70 19.87
C ASP A 81 -7.84 20.51 19.22
N GLN A 82 -6.74 19.87 18.85
CA GLN A 82 -5.62 20.53 18.15
C GLN A 82 -5.79 20.56 16.62
N ILE A 83 -6.82 19.89 16.08
CA ILE A 83 -7.13 19.90 14.65
C ILE A 83 -7.91 21.17 14.31
N SER A 84 -7.23 22.14 13.70
CA SER A 84 -7.85 23.35 13.16
C SER A 84 -8.29 23.15 11.70
N LEU A 85 -9.25 23.96 11.25
CA LEU A 85 -9.70 23.98 9.86
C LEU A 85 -8.55 24.31 8.89
N GLU A 86 -7.65 25.20 9.29
CA GLU A 86 -6.45 25.58 8.51
C GLU A 86 -5.53 24.38 8.26
N LYS A 87 -5.28 23.55 9.27
CA LYS A 87 -4.48 22.31 9.12
C LYS A 87 -5.13 21.33 8.15
N ILE A 88 -6.46 21.20 8.20
CA ILE A 88 -7.20 20.35 7.27
C ILE A 88 -7.07 20.88 5.83
N GLN A 89 -7.22 22.20 5.64
CA GLN A 89 -7.09 22.83 4.32
C GLN A 89 -5.66 22.74 3.78
N ALA A 90 -4.64 22.95 4.61
CA ALA A 90 -3.25 22.76 4.20
C ALA A 90 -3.01 21.33 3.71
N ASN A 91 -3.50 20.32 4.41
CA ASN A 91 -3.43 18.92 3.96
C ASN A 91 -4.18 18.67 2.66
N ARG A 92 -5.31 19.33 2.41
CA ARG A 92 -6.02 19.25 1.12
C ARG A 92 -5.14 19.75 -0.02
N VAL A 93 -4.46 20.89 0.17
CA VAL A 93 -3.55 21.47 -0.81
C VAL A 93 -2.37 20.53 -1.07
N THR A 94 -1.74 19.99 -0.03
CA THR A 94 -0.64 19.02 -0.17
C THR A 94 -1.09 17.70 -0.81
N ALA A 95 -2.29 17.23 -0.50
CA ALA A 95 -2.86 16.03 -1.12
C ALA A 95 -3.22 16.23 -2.60
N ALA A 96 -3.61 17.46 -2.97
CA ALA A 96 -3.87 17.86 -4.35
C ALA A 96 -2.58 18.12 -5.14
N SER A 97 -1.49 18.54 -4.48
CA SER A 97 -0.19 18.82 -5.09
C SER A 97 0.62 17.57 -5.43
N LYS A 98 0.00 16.39 -5.51
CA LYS A 98 0.71 15.21 -6.02
C LYS A 98 1.19 15.53 -7.43
N PRO A 99 2.48 15.29 -7.73
CA PRO A 99 3.01 15.56 -9.06
C PRO A 99 2.15 14.84 -10.08
N ALA A 100 1.84 15.52 -11.18
CA ALA A 100 1.11 14.92 -12.28
C ALA A 100 1.81 13.62 -12.70
N PRO A 101 1.06 12.54 -12.96
CA PRO A 101 1.67 11.27 -13.36
C PRO A 101 2.51 11.49 -14.62
N ASP A 102 3.75 10.99 -14.60
CA ASP A 102 4.62 11.08 -15.78
C ASP A 102 4.04 10.22 -16.90
N THR A 103 3.47 10.88 -17.91
CA THR A 103 2.80 10.23 -19.03
C THR A 103 3.73 9.92 -20.20
N ARG A 104 5.02 10.25 -20.08
CA ARG A 104 6.00 9.96 -21.14
C ARG A 104 6.07 8.48 -21.45
N VAL A 105 6.26 8.15 -22.71
CA VAL A 105 6.46 6.76 -23.15
C VAL A 105 7.90 6.36 -22.82
N VAL A 106 8.06 5.29 -22.08
CA VAL A 106 9.34 4.67 -21.72
C VAL A 106 9.37 3.25 -22.26
N GLN A 107 10.57 2.78 -22.56
CA GLN A 107 10.81 1.40 -22.96
C GLN A 107 12.03 0.85 -22.22
N GLY A 108 12.00 -0.44 -21.92
CA GLY A 108 13.04 -1.07 -21.11
C GLY A 108 12.66 -2.45 -20.63
N TRP A 109 13.43 -2.96 -19.69
CA TRP A 109 13.24 -4.30 -19.13
C TRP A 109 12.92 -4.24 -17.64
N TYR A 110 12.39 -5.34 -17.11
CA TYR A 110 12.13 -5.51 -15.68
C TYR A 110 12.19 -7.00 -15.30
N PRO A 111 12.49 -7.35 -14.04
CA PRO A 111 12.43 -8.74 -13.59
C PRO A 111 10.97 -9.18 -13.43
N GLN A 112 10.53 -10.12 -14.26
CA GLN A 112 9.21 -10.74 -14.18
C GLN A 112 9.30 -12.04 -13.37
N PHE A 113 8.54 -12.14 -12.29
CA PHE A 113 8.58 -13.31 -11.42
C PHE A 113 7.39 -14.22 -11.68
N PHE A 114 7.67 -15.51 -11.90
CA PHE A 114 6.65 -16.55 -11.98
C PHE A 114 6.77 -17.49 -10.79
N ARG A 115 5.63 -17.81 -10.18
CA ARG A 115 5.57 -18.86 -9.16
C ARG A 115 5.61 -20.21 -9.85
N MET A 116 6.59 -21.02 -9.47
CA MET A 116 6.75 -22.38 -9.94
C MET A 116 6.65 -23.33 -8.75
N THR A 117 6.09 -24.51 -8.98
CA THR A 117 6.07 -25.59 -8.00
C THR A 117 7.03 -26.67 -8.48
N ASP A 118 7.98 -27.05 -7.63
CA ASP A 118 8.83 -28.20 -7.89
C ASP A 118 7.95 -29.48 -7.89
N PRO A 119 7.94 -30.26 -8.97
CA PRO A 119 7.11 -31.46 -9.05
C PRO A 119 7.56 -32.59 -8.11
N VAL A 120 8.83 -32.58 -7.66
CA VAL A 120 9.40 -33.61 -6.78
C VAL A 120 9.21 -33.23 -5.32
N THR A 121 9.57 -32.00 -4.95
CA THR A 121 9.52 -31.56 -3.55
C THR A 121 8.20 -30.91 -3.16
N HIS A 122 7.30 -30.65 -4.13
CA HIS A 122 6.07 -29.85 -4.00
C HIS A 122 6.27 -28.45 -3.39
N LYS A 123 7.51 -27.97 -3.30
CA LYS A 123 7.81 -26.63 -2.79
C LYS A 123 7.54 -25.59 -3.87
N THR A 124 6.89 -24.51 -3.47
CA THR A 124 6.69 -23.35 -4.35
C THR A 124 7.85 -22.38 -4.21
N PHE A 125 8.36 -21.91 -5.34
CA PHE A 125 9.41 -20.89 -5.40
C PHE A 125 9.11 -19.88 -6.50
N SER A 126 9.74 -18.71 -6.41
CA SER A 126 9.57 -17.62 -7.37
C SER A 126 10.79 -17.54 -8.27
N LYS A 127 10.62 -17.76 -9.58
CA LYS A 127 11.71 -17.73 -10.54
C LYS A 127 11.66 -16.44 -11.37
N PRO A 128 12.77 -15.68 -11.48
CA PRO A 128 12.82 -14.46 -12.27
C PRO A 128 13.04 -14.77 -13.76
N PHE A 129 12.46 -13.94 -14.61
CA PHE A 129 12.55 -13.96 -16.07
C PHE A 129 12.67 -12.53 -16.60
N ILE A 130 13.14 -12.39 -17.83
CA ILE A 130 13.25 -11.09 -18.52
C ILE A 130 11.87 -10.64 -18.99
N GLY A 131 11.32 -9.63 -18.32
CA GLY A 131 10.14 -8.90 -18.77
C GLY A 131 10.54 -7.68 -19.59
N ILE A 132 9.81 -7.39 -20.66
CA ILE A 132 10.01 -6.20 -21.50
C ILE A 132 8.75 -5.33 -21.41
N TYR A 133 8.95 -4.02 -21.26
CA TYR A 133 7.88 -3.03 -21.12
C TYR A 133 8.09 -1.87 -22.09
N LYS A 134 7.02 -1.47 -22.78
CA LYS A 134 6.93 -0.23 -23.55
C LYS A 134 5.56 0.39 -23.29
N GLY A 135 5.54 1.59 -22.74
CA GLY A 135 4.32 2.24 -22.31
C GLY A 135 4.57 3.46 -21.45
N ARG A 136 3.56 3.91 -20.71
CA ARG A 136 3.65 5.12 -19.88
C ARG A 136 4.56 4.93 -18.67
N ALA A 137 5.36 5.93 -18.34
CA ALA A 137 6.29 5.90 -17.20
C ALA A 137 5.57 5.65 -15.86
N ASP A 138 4.39 6.24 -15.64
CA ASP A 138 3.57 6.03 -14.45
C ASP A 138 3.04 4.60 -14.28
N LYS A 139 3.15 3.78 -15.32
CA LYS A 139 2.72 2.37 -15.35
C LYS A 139 3.89 1.39 -15.47
N ALA A 140 5.13 1.87 -15.40
CA ALA A 140 6.31 1.02 -15.47
C ALA A 140 6.31 -0.03 -14.33
N PRO A 141 6.59 -1.31 -14.62
CA PRO A 141 6.65 -2.35 -13.60
C PRO A 141 7.72 -2.12 -12.53
N LYS A 142 7.57 -2.78 -11.38
CA LYS A 142 8.58 -2.70 -10.31
C LYS A 142 9.93 -3.24 -10.78
N GLY A 143 11.00 -2.49 -10.54
CA GLY A 143 12.35 -2.86 -10.97
C GLY A 143 12.62 -2.58 -12.45
N PHE A 144 11.78 -1.75 -13.10
CA PHE A 144 12.00 -1.30 -14.47
C PHE A 144 13.33 -0.57 -14.62
N THR A 145 14.06 -0.92 -15.67
CA THR A 145 15.30 -0.27 -16.08
C THR A 145 15.13 0.19 -17.54
N PRO A 146 15.25 1.50 -17.82
CA PRO A 146 15.09 2.03 -19.17
C PRO A 146 16.21 1.50 -20.07
N LEU A 147 15.88 1.25 -21.33
CA LEU A 147 16.83 0.84 -22.37
C LEU A 147 16.76 1.82 -23.53
N ASP A 148 17.90 2.03 -24.19
CA ASP A 148 17.94 2.71 -25.49
C ASP A 148 17.33 1.81 -26.59
N ASP A 149 17.12 2.36 -27.78
CA ASP A 149 16.46 1.62 -28.86
C ASP A 149 17.22 0.33 -29.26
N LYS A 150 18.56 0.38 -29.20
CA LYS A 150 19.42 -0.74 -29.58
C LYS A 150 19.36 -1.87 -28.55
N ALA A 151 19.54 -1.56 -27.28
CA ALA A 151 19.43 -2.54 -26.20
C ALA A 151 17.99 -3.03 -26.05
N PHE A 152 16.98 -2.19 -26.32
CA PHE A 152 15.58 -2.61 -26.29
C PHE A 152 15.29 -3.68 -27.36
N ALA A 153 15.76 -3.48 -28.60
CA ALA A 153 15.61 -4.48 -29.67
C ALA A 153 16.30 -5.81 -29.31
N ALA A 154 17.49 -5.76 -28.72
CA ALA A 154 18.18 -6.96 -28.23
C ALA A 154 17.44 -7.63 -27.05
N ALA A 155 16.86 -6.84 -26.15
CA ALA A 155 16.10 -7.32 -25.01
C ALA A 155 14.78 -7.99 -25.42
N GLU A 156 14.11 -7.50 -26.48
CA GLU A 156 12.92 -8.13 -27.04
C GLU A 156 13.18 -9.57 -27.52
N ILE A 157 14.35 -9.83 -28.13
CA ILE A 157 14.77 -11.17 -28.54
C ILE A 157 14.97 -12.09 -27.32
N GLN A 158 15.38 -11.53 -26.19
CA GLN A 158 15.62 -12.26 -24.94
C GLN A 158 14.40 -12.33 -24.02
N ARG A 159 13.25 -11.80 -24.45
CA ARG A 159 12.02 -11.76 -23.65
C ARG A 159 11.62 -13.17 -23.18
N GLY A 160 11.29 -13.29 -21.90
CA GLY A 160 10.86 -14.55 -21.30
C GLY A 160 11.98 -15.56 -21.05
N LYS A 161 13.26 -15.20 -21.26
CA LYS A 161 14.38 -16.02 -20.78
C LYS A 161 14.47 -15.97 -19.26
N ALA A 162 14.82 -17.10 -18.67
CA ALA A 162 15.02 -17.21 -17.22
C ALA A 162 16.27 -16.45 -16.79
N LEU A 163 16.17 -15.73 -15.68
CA LEU A 163 17.30 -15.09 -15.01
C LEU A 163 17.77 -15.97 -13.85
N ARG A 164 19.08 -15.95 -13.58
CA ARG A 164 19.57 -16.45 -12.30
C ARG A 164 19.19 -15.47 -11.19
N PRO A 165 19.05 -15.93 -9.94
CA PRO A 165 18.78 -15.03 -8.82
C PRO A 165 19.86 -13.93 -8.72
N GLY A 166 19.45 -12.66 -8.77
CA GLY A 166 20.36 -11.52 -8.69
C GLY A 166 21.10 -11.17 -9.99
N GLU A 167 20.85 -11.89 -11.09
CA GLU A 167 21.47 -11.59 -12.38
C GLU A 167 20.86 -10.35 -13.03
N VAL A 168 21.74 -9.46 -13.50
CA VAL A 168 21.37 -8.33 -14.35
C VAL A 168 21.69 -8.72 -15.81
N PRO A 169 20.69 -8.88 -16.68
CA PRO A 169 20.91 -9.21 -18.08
C PRO A 169 21.62 -8.06 -18.82
N VAL A 170 22.46 -8.44 -19.78
CA VAL A 170 23.12 -7.52 -20.71
C VAL A 170 22.43 -7.64 -22.06
N PHE A 171 22.09 -6.49 -22.65
CA PHE A 171 21.34 -6.37 -23.89
C PHE A 171 22.13 -5.58 -24.93
#